data_AF-A0A0F9MCU8-F1
#
_entry.id   AF-A0A0F9MCU8-F1
#
_cell.length_a   1.000
_cell.length_b   1.000
_cell.length_c   1.000
_cell.angle_alpha   90.00
_cell.angle_beta   90.00
_cell.angle_gamma   90.00
#
_symmetry.space_group_name_H-M   'P 1'
#
loop_
_entity.id
_entity.type
_entity.pdbx_description
1 polymer ?
#
loop_
_entity_poly.entity_id
_entity_poly.type
_entity_poly.pdbx_seq_one_letter_code
_entity_poly.pdbx_strand_id
1 'polypeptide(L)'
;MNMSQTYRKKGVLMVEKRLTSPLGYTGQIDLACRLIDGRDVVTDYKTPALESPTWKAQIAAYCELAKSELGADSAIKKLGSMALMLNKNGKAAKGIIYQYQADDFAAFLSALNAYRFFKGG
;
A
#
# COMPACT_ATOMS: atom_id res chain seq x y z
N MET A 1 -22.26 30.04 15.72
CA MET A 1 -22.64 28.62 15.89
C MET A 1 -21.58 27.78 15.16
N ASN A 2 -21.00 26.80 15.85
CA ASN A 2 -19.64 26.27 15.62
C ASN A 2 -19.40 25.54 14.30
N MET A 3 -18.41 26.00 13.54
CA MET A 3 -17.71 25.24 12.49
C MET A 3 -16.48 24.55 13.12
N SER A 4 -16.72 23.53 13.93
CA SER A 4 -15.66 22.66 14.46
C SER A 4 -15.79 21.27 13.87
N GLN A 5 -15.15 21.02 12.72
CA GLN A 5 -14.79 19.66 12.30
C GLN A 5 -13.57 19.66 11.35
N THR A 6 -12.40 19.78 11.99
CA THR A 6 -11.21 18.94 11.77
C THR A 6 -10.64 18.79 10.35
N TYR A 7 -9.59 19.57 10.07
CA TYR A 7 -8.42 19.06 9.36
C TYR A 7 -8.03 17.71 9.99
N ARG A 8 -8.21 16.57 9.30
CA ARG A 8 -7.73 15.26 9.78
C ARG A 8 -6.19 15.24 9.74
N LYS A 9 -5.58 15.80 10.80
CA LYS A 9 -4.14 15.83 11.10
C LYS A 9 -3.65 14.40 11.37
N LYS A 10 -3.06 13.71 10.38
CA LYS A 10 -2.51 12.34 10.46
C LYS A 10 -3.48 11.27 11.00
N GLY A 11 -3.33 10.02 10.59
CA GLY A 11 -4.23 8.99 11.11
C GLY A 11 -4.07 7.64 10.47
N VAL A 12 -4.50 6.61 11.19
CA VAL A 12 -4.57 5.25 10.69
C VAL A 12 -5.88 5.10 9.90
N LEU A 13 -5.78 4.59 8.68
CA LEU A 13 -6.93 4.25 7.83
C LEU A 13 -7.22 2.74 7.90
N MET A 14 -6.18 1.91 7.98
CA MET A 14 -6.27 0.45 8.00
C MET A 14 -5.00 -0.16 8.59
N VAL A 15 -5.12 -1.29 9.30
CA VAL A 15 -3.98 -2.06 9.85
C VAL A 15 -4.26 -3.54 9.72
N GLU A 16 -3.26 -4.32 9.30
CA GLU A 16 -3.28 -5.79 9.25
C GLU A 16 -4.57 -6.39 8.63
N LYS A 17 -5.10 -5.72 7.60
CA LYS A 17 -6.38 -6.09 7.00
C LYS A 17 -6.15 -6.97 5.78
N ARG A 18 -6.79 -8.13 5.77
CA ARG A 18 -6.85 -9.00 4.59
C ARG A 18 -7.99 -8.56 3.68
N LEU A 19 -7.66 -8.38 2.40
CA LEU A 19 -8.61 -8.00 1.35
C LEU A 19 -8.51 -8.97 0.17
N THR A 20 -9.61 -9.07 -0.56
CA THR A 20 -9.75 -9.92 -1.74
C THR A 20 -10.05 -9.05 -2.95
N SER A 21 -9.25 -9.20 -4.00
CA SER A 21 -9.49 -8.51 -5.27
C SER A 21 -10.48 -9.31 -6.13
N PRO A 22 -11.41 -8.64 -6.84
CA PRO A 22 -12.20 -9.26 -7.91
C PRO A 22 -11.33 -9.88 -9.01
N LEU A 23 -10.08 -9.43 -9.14
CA LEU A 23 -9.10 -10.01 -10.07
C LEU A 23 -8.53 -11.35 -9.58
N GLY A 24 -9.03 -11.95 -8.50
CA GLY A 24 -8.71 -13.30 -8.04
C GLY A 24 -7.38 -13.43 -7.28
N TYR A 25 -6.98 -12.40 -6.52
CA TYR A 25 -5.83 -12.46 -5.60
C TYR A 25 -6.21 -11.88 -4.24
N THR A 26 -5.52 -12.29 -3.17
CA THR A 26 -5.70 -11.74 -1.82
C THR A 26 -4.41 -11.12 -1.32
N GLY A 27 -4.51 -10.10 -0.46
CA GLY A 27 -3.37 -9.48 0.20
C GLY A 27 -3.70 -9.13 1.64
N GLN A 28 -2.67 -9.11 2.50
CA GLN A 28 -2.77 -8.59 3.87
C GLN A 28 -1.95 -7.30 3.93
N ILE A 29 -2.64 -6.19 4.11
CA ILE A 29 -2.04 -4.85 4.13
C ILE A 29 -1.56 -4.58 5.55
N ASP A 30 -0.27 -4.33 5.73
CA ASP A 30 0.32 -3.98 7.02
C ASP A 30 -0.30 -2.69 7.57
N LEU A 31 -0.27 -1.60 6.79
CA LEU A 31 -0.78 -0.29 7.18
C LEU A 31 -1.26 0.53 5.99
N ALA A 32 -2.40 1.19 6.11
CA ALA A 32 -2.73 2.37 5.33
C ALA A 32 -2.94 3.56 6.28
N CYS A 33 -2.32 4.70 5.99
CA CYS A 33 -2.34 5.85 6.89
C CYS A 33 -2.24 7.18 6.16
N ARG A 34 -2.63 8.25 6.85
CA ARG A 34 -2.38 9.64 6.47
C ARG A 34 -1.10 10.13 7.14
N LEU A 35 -0.12 10.52 6.33
CA LEU A 35 1.12 11.15 6.77
C LEU A 35 0.89 12.55 7.32
N ILE A 36 1.90 13.10 8.00
CA ILE A 36 1.85 14.44 8.61
C ILE A 36 1.66 15.57 7.59
N ASP A 37 2.08 15.34 6.35
CA ASP A 37 1.90 16.27 5.22
C ASP A 37 0.55 16.10 4.50
N GLY A 38 -0.34 15.26 5.04
CA GLY A 38 -1.68 15.04 4.54
C GLY A 38 -1.79 13.99 3.43
N ARG A 39 -0.69 13.41 2.94
CA ARG A 39 -0.73 12.34 1.93
C ARG A 39 -1.22 11.04 2.54
N ASP A 40 -2.12 10.35 1.84
CA ASP A 40 -2.51 8.98 2.18
C ASP A 40 -1.57 7.99 1.51
N VAL A 41 -1.09 7.01 2.28
CA VAL A 41 -0.16 5.99 1.79
C VAL A 41 -0.53 4.61 2.31
N VAL A 42 -0.38 3.59 1.46
CA VAL A 42 -0.19 2.21 1.88
C VAL A 42 1.28 2.03 2.23
N THR A 43 1.54 1.52 3.43
CA THR A 43 2.87 1.24 3.95
C THR A 43 3.04 -0.26 4.17
N ASP A 44 4.17 -0.80 3.75
CA ASP A 44 4.58 -2.18 4.02
C ASP A 44 5.91 -2.15 4.81
N TYR A 45 5.96 -2.87 5.93
CA TYR A 45 7.12 -2.88 6.81
C TYR A 45 8.16 -3.91 6.35
N LYS A 46 9.40 -3.46 6.21
CA LYS A 46 10.52 -4.32 5.77
C LYS A 46 11.65 -4.30 6.79
N THR A 47 12.17 -5.48 7.14
CA THR A 47 13.37 -5.64 7.98
C THR A 47 14.68 -5.75 7.20
N PRO A 48 14.72 -6.20 5.91
CA PRO A 48 15.97 -6.21 5.15
C PRO A 48 16.56 -4.82 4.93
N ALA A 49 17.89 -4.74 4.90
CA ALA A 49 18.63 -3.51 4.63
C ALA A 49 18.64 -3.12 3.13
N LEU A 50 18.35 -4.07 2.24
CA LEU A 50 18.32 -3.89 0.79
C LEU A 50 16.90 -4.13 0.27
N GLU A 51 16.53 -3.34 -0.74
CA GLU A 51 15.26 -3.47 -1.43
C GLU A 51 15.25 -4.71 -2.34
N SER A 52 14.17 -5.49 -2.28
CA SER A 52 13.92 -6.58 -3.23
C SER A 52 13.20 -6.05 -4.48
N PRO A 53 13.50 -6.58 -5.69
CA PRO A 53 12.78 -6.25 -6.92
C PRO A 53 11.25 -6.45 -6.83
N THR A 54 10.78 -7.35 -5.97
CA THR A 54 9.37 -7.70 -5.84
C THR A 54 8.54 -6.72 -5.00
N TRP A 55 9.18 -5.85 -4.21
CA TRP A 55 8.46 -4.98 -3.27
C TRP A 55 7.52 -4.01 -3.96
N LYS A 56 7.97 -3.43 -5.08
CA LYS A 56 7.18 -2.51 -5.91
C LYS A 56 5.89 -3.14 -6.40
N ALA A 57 5.99 -4.34 -6.99
CA ALA A 57 4.84 -5.09 -7.47
C ALA A 57 3.88 -5.47 -6.33
N GLN A 58 4.42 -5.94 -5.20
CA GLN A 58 3.62 -6.29 -4.02
C GLN A 58 2.83 -5.09 -3.51
N ILE A 59 3.49 -3.97 -3.25
CA ILE A 59 2.84 -2.81 -2.65
C ILE A 59 1.89 -2.10 -3.63
N ALA A 60 2.17 -2.15 -4.93
CA ALA A 60 1.22 -1.68 -5.96
C ALA A 60 -0.08 -2.49 -5.93
N ALA A 61 0.00 -3.82 -5.80
CA ALA A 61 -1.18 -4.68 -5.67
C ALA A 61 -1.97 -4.41 -4.38
N TYR A 62 -1.28 -4.16 -3.27
CA TYR A 62 -1.90 -3.76 -1.99
C TYR A 62 -2.59 -2.41 -2.09
N CYS A 63 -1.99 -1.48 -2.82
CA CYS A 63 -2.58 -0.19 -3.11
C CYS A 63 -3.91 -0.31 -3.85
N GLU A 64 -4.01 -1.18 -4.87
CA GLU A 64 -5.27 -1.42 -5.58
C GLU A 64 -6.33 -2.07 -4.67
N LEU A 65 -5.94 -3.02 -3.81
CA LEU A 65 -6.83 -3.57 -2.78
C LEU A 65 -7.33 -2.46 -1.84
N ALA A 66 -6.42 -1.65 -1.31
CA ALA A 66 -6.74 -0.55 -0.41
C ALA A 66 -7.66 0.48 -1.07
N LYS A 67 -7.44 0.82 -2.35
CA LYS A 67 -8.32 1.72 -3.10
C LYS A 67 -9.73 1.15 -3.23
N SER A 68 -9.91 -0.14 -3.48
CA SER A 68 -11.25 -0.74 -3.56
C SER A 68 -12.00 -0.68 -2.24
N GLU A 69 -11.29 -0.87 -1.12
CA GLU A 69 -11.87 -0.82 0.22
C GLU A 69 -12.16 0.62 0.69
N LEU A 70 -11.22 1.52 0.45
CA LEU A 70 -11.30 2.92 0.88
C LEU A 70 -12.12 3.81 -0.07
N GLY A 71 -12.28 3.38 -1.33
CA GLY A 71 -12.94 4.13 -2.40
C GLY A 71 -14.45 4.33 -2.23
N ALA A 72 -15.08 3.68 -1.24
CA ALA A 72 -16.42 4.07 -0.79
C ALA A 72 -16.44 5.49 -0.19
N ASP A 73 -15.29 5.96 0.33
CA ASP A 73 -15.08 7.31 0.84
C ASP A 73 -14.37 8.16 -0.24
N SER A 74 -15.16 8.93 -1.01
CA SER A 74 -14.73 9.80 -2.13
C SER A 74 -13.61 10.83 -1.82
N ALA A 75 -13.19 10.94 -0.56
CA ALA A 75 -12.13 11.84 -0.11
C ALA A 75 -10.72 11.38 -0.51
N ILE A 76 -10.50 10.09 -0.79
CA ILE A 76 -9.17 9.55 -1.10
C ILE A 76 -8.95 9.59 -2.61
N LYS A 77 -8.58 10.77 -3.12
CA LYS A 77 -8.34 11.00 -4.56
C LYS A 77 -7.04 10.39 -5.06
N LYS A 78 -6.05 10.22 -4.18
CA LYS A 78 -4.72 9.67 -4.49
C LYS A 78 -4.19 8.92 -3.26
N LEU A 79 -3.88 7.64 -3.45
CA LEU A 79 -3.26 6.78 -2.46
C LEU A 79 -1.86 6.42 -2.95
N GLY A 80 -0.82 6.85 -2.24
CA GLY A 80 0.57 6.49 -2.55
C GLY A 80 0.98 5.16 -1.94
N SER A 81 2.18 4.69 -2.28
CA SER A 81 2.78 3.48 -1.72
C SER A 81 4.18 3.75 -1.17
N MET A 82 4.49 3.15 -0.01
CA MET A 82 5.78 3.30 0.67
C MET A 82 6.24 1.98 1.31
N ALA A 83 7.49 1.57 1.07
CA ALA A 83 8.13 0.59 1.94
C ALA A 83 8.79 1.31 3.13
N LEU A 84 8.53 0.86 4.35
CA LEU A 84 9.20 1.37 5.55
C LEU A 84 10.22 0.36 6.05
N MET A 85 11.49 0.65 5.81
CA MET A 85 12.61 -0.20 6.20
C MET A 85 13.02 0.10 7.64
N LEU A 86 12.78 -0.86 8.53
CA LEU A 86 13.12 -0.76 9.95
C LEU A 86 14.61 -0.94 10.17
N ASN A 87 15.19 -0.13 11.04
CA ASN A 87 16.59 -0.26 11.42
C ASN A 87 16.72 -1.20 12.63
N LYS A 88 17.48 -2.30 12.47
CA LYS A 88 17.70 -3.29 13.54
C LYS A 88 18.32 -2.73 14.83
N ASN A 89 19.02 -1.59 14.74
CA ASN A 89 19.66 -0.95 15.89
C ASN A 89 18.78 0.14 16.52
N GLY A 90 17.49 0.21 16.17
CA GLY A 90 16.55 1.21 16.71
C GLY A 90 16.78 2.64 16.21
N LYS A 91 17.65 2.83 15.21
CA LYS A 91 17.81 4.13 14.53
C LYS A 91 16.57 4.45 13.68
N ALA A 92 16.50 5.67 13.16
CA ALA A 92 15.41 6.09 12.27
C ALA A 92 15.21 5.09 11.10
N ALA A 93 13.95 4.76 10.84
CA ALA A 93 13.56 3.95 9.70
C ALA A 93 13.74 4.73 8.39
N LYS A 94 13.97 4.01 7.29
CA LYS A 94 14.08 4.57 5.95
C LYS A 94 12.79 4.31 5.17
N GLY A 95 12.12 5.37 4.73
CA GLY A 95 10.99 5.26 3.81
C GLY A 95 11.45 5.27 2.35
N ILE A 96 10.96 4.33 1.53
CA ILE A 96 11.07 4.36 0.07
C ILE A 96 9.68 4.62 -0.48
N ILE A 97 9.48 5.77 -1.11
CA ILE A 97 8.21 6.13 -1.75
C ILE A 97 8.26 5.69 -3.21
N TYR A 98 7.26 4.94 -3.64
CA TYR A 98 7.14 4.48 -5.01
C TYR A 98 6.25 5.43 -5.82
N GLN A 99 6.70 5.75 -7.04
CA GLN A 99 6.06 6.77 -7.89
C GLN A 99 5.31 6.16 -9.08
N TYR A 100 5.73 4.98 -9.57
CA TYR A 100 5.26 4.37 -10.81
C TYR A 100 4.27 3.23 -10.55
N GLN A 101 3.26 3.53 -9.74
CA GLN A 101 2.32 2.52 -9.23
C GLN A 101 1.58 1.74 -10.33
N ALA A 102 1.28 2.38 -11.46
CA ALA A 102 0.62 1.71 -12.59
C ALA A 102 1.51 0.66 -13.25
N ASP A 103 2.78 1.00 -13.52
CA ASP A 103 3.75 0.09 -14.13
C ASP A 103 4.08 -1.07 -13.17
N ASP A 104 4.25 -0.75 -11.89
CA ASP A 104 4.50 -1.74 -10.85
C ASP A 104 3.30 -2.71 -10.69
N PHE A 105 2.07 -2.21 -10.82
CA PHE A 105 0.87 -3.06 -10.80
C PHE A 105 0.74 -3.90 -12.08
N ALA A 106 1.10 -3.36 -13.25
CA ALA A 106 1.14 -4.14 -14.49
C ALA A 106 2.16 -5.29 -14.40
N ALA A 107 3.31 -5.06 -13.76
CA ALA A 107 4.29 -6.10 -13.47
C ALA A 107 3.72 -7.18 -12.53
N PHE A 108 2.98 -6.78 -11.47
CA PHE A 108 2.27 -7.72 -10.60
C PHE A 108 1.25 -8.57 -11.37
N LEU A 109 0.41 -7.96 -12.21
CA LEU A 109 -0.59 -8.67 -13.00
C LEU A 109 0.04 -9.65 -14.00
N SER A 110 1.17 -9.26 -14.60
CA SER A 110 1.93 -10.13 -15.48
C SER A 110 2.43 -11.37 -14.74
N ALA A 111 2.97 -11.20 -13.53
CA ALA A 111 3.38 -12.31 -12.68
C ALA A 111 2.20 -13.20 -12.23
N LEU A 112 1.06 -12.59 -11.87
CA LEU A 112 -0.16 -13.31 -11.49
C LEU A 112 -0.70 -14.16 -12.65
N ASN A 113 -0.70 -13.63 -13.86
CA ASN A 113 -1.13 -14.35 -15.05
C ASN A 113 -0.18 -15.50 -15.40
N ALA A 114 1.13 -15.28 -15.30
CA ALA A 114 2.11 -16.35 -15.47
C ALA A 114 1.89 -17.48 -14.44
N TYR A 115 1.68 -17.13 -13.17
CA TYR A 115 1.36 -18.10 -12.12
C TYR A 115 0.11 -18.93 -12.46
N ARG A 116 -0.97 -18.28 -12.89
CA ARG A 116 -2.22 -18.96 -13.29
C ARG A 116 -2.03 -19.90 -14.46
N PHE A 117 -1.29 -19.48 -15.48
CA PHE A 117 -0.98 -20.31 -16.63
C PHE A 117 -0.28 -21.61 -16.22
N PHE A 118 0.72 -21.53 -15.33
CA PHE A 118 1.47 -22.71 -14.90
C PHE A 118 0.80 -23.55 -13.81
N LYS A 119 -0.15 -22.99 -13.06
CA LYS A 119 -0.84 -23.68 -11.94
C LYS A 119 -2.27 -24.10 -12.25
N GLY A 120 -2.73 -23.88 -13.48
CA GLY A 120 -4.04 -24.35 -13.94
C GLY A 120 -5.19 -23.63 -13.25
N GLY A 121 -5.25 -22.31 -13.43
CA GLY A 121 -6.32 -21.46 -12.89
C GLY A 121 -7.72 -21.96 -13.18
#